data_AF-A0A7C5VVM3-F1
#
_entry.id   AF-A0A7C5VVM3-F1
#
_cell.length_a   1.000
_cell.length_b   1.000
_cell.length_c   1.000
_cell.angle_alpha   90.00
_cell.angle_beta   90.00
_cell.angle_gamma   90.00
#
_symmetry.space_group_name_H-M   'P 1'
#
loop_
_entity.id
_entity.type
_entity.pdbx_description
1 polymer ?
#
loop_
_entity_poly.entity_id
_entity_poly.type
_entity_poly.pdbx_seq_one_letter_code
_entity_poly.pdbx_strand_id
1 'polypeptide(L)'
;MDFFLTLLVKGLTLGCIYALVALGFVLIYKATSVINFAVGEMMMLAATIAAVMVISYGLPLGGSIAVTLVIMALFGILLERVVLRPMIGRPVIGMIMATLGLGIFLRGVVN
;
A
#
# COMPACT_ATOMS: atom_id res chain seq x y z
N MET A 1 -20.89 28.28 11.51
CA MET A 1 -19.44 28.11 11.70
C MET A 1 -19.04 26.64 11.52
N ASP A 2 -19.86 25.71 12.02
CA ASP A 2 -19.55 24.27 12.09
C ASP A 2 -19.38 23.60 10.74
N PHE A 3 -20.14 24.02 9.72
CA PHE A 3 -20.00 23.50 8.35
C PHE A 3 -18.62 23.79 7.75
N PHE A 4 -18.14 25.03 7.87
CA PHE A 4 -16.82 25.42 7.39
C PHE A 4 -15.71 24.66 8.11
N LEU A 5 -15.78 24.59 9.45
CA LEU A 5 -14.81 23.83 10.26
C LEU A 5 -14.79 22.34 9.91
N THR A 6 -15.97 21.73 9.73
CA THR A 6 -16.08 20.32 9.33
C THR A 6 -15.45 20.08 7.96
N LEU A 7 -15.71 20.97 6.99
CA LEU A 7 -15.17 20.84 5.63
C LEU A 7 -13.65 21.03 5.61
N LEU A 8 -13.14 21.99 6.40
CA LEU A 8 -11.71 22.23 6.56
C LEU A 8 -11.01 21.02 7.17
N VAL A 9 -11.55 20.45 8.26
CA VAL A 9 -10.97 19.27 8.90
C VAL A 9 -11.02 18.07 7.97
N LYS A 10 -12.16 17.79 7.31
CA LYS A 10 -12.28 16.68 6.34
C LYS A 10 -11.30 16.83 5.17
N GLY A 11 -11.19 18.04 4.62
CA GLY A 11 -10.25 18.35 3.55
C GLY A 11 -8.80 18.15 3.96
N LEU A 12 -8.44 18.60 5.17
CA LEU A 12 -7.11 18.41 5.72
C LEU A 12 -6.81 16.92 5.96
N THR A 13 -7.73 16.17 6.56
CA THR A 13 -7.57 14.72 6.77
C THR A 13 -7.37 13.98 5.45
N LEU A 14 -8.19 14.25 4.43
CA LEU A 14 -8.03 13.66 3.10
C LEU A 14 -6.69 14.05 2.46
N GLY A 15 -6.29 15.32 2.58
CA GLY A 15 -4.99 15.80 2.11
C GLY A 15 -3.82 15.08 2.76
N CYS A 16 -3.86 14.88 4.07
CA CYS A 16 -2.86 14.11 4.81
C CYS A 16 -2.80 12.64 4.34
N ILE A 17 -3.94 12.00 4.10
CA ILE A 17 -3.99 10.63 3.58
C ILE A 17 -3.33 10.57 2.19
N TYR A 18 -3.70 11.45 1.26
CA TYR A 18 -3.10 11.47 -0.07
C TYR A 18 -1.61 11.83 -0.05
N ALA A 19 -1.19 12.72 0.85
CA ALA A 19 0.24 13.03 1.04
C ALA A 19 1.03 11.81 1.54
N LEU A 20 0.49 11.03 2.47
CA LEU A 20 1.11 9.79 2.94
C LEU A 20 1.18 8.73 1.83
N VAL A 21 0.12 8.61 1.03
CA VAL A 21 0.09 7.72 -0.15
C VAL A 21 1.18 8.11 -1.16
N ALA A 22 1.29 9.40 -1.49
CA ALA A 22 2.32 9.90 -2.38
C ALA A 22 3.73 9.69 -1.81
N LEU A 23 3.92 9.90 -0.51
CA LEU A 23 5.19 9.64 0.17
C LEU A 23 5.60 8.16 0.04
N GLY A 24 4.67 7.23 0.25
CA GLY A 24 4.92 5.79 0.09
C GLY A 24 5.39 5.44 -1.33
N PHE A 25 4.71 5.97 -2.35
CA PHE A 25 5.13 5.80 -3.75
C PHE A 25 6.54 6.36 -4.01
N VAL A 26 6.84 7.56 -3.53
CA VAL A 26 8.16 8.20 -3.70
C VAL A 26 9.26 7.42 -2.97
N LEU A 27 8.99 6.91 -1.77
CA LEU A 27 9.95 6.12 -1.00
C LEU A 27 10.31 4.82 -1.72
N ILE A 28 9.32 4.11 -2.26
CA ILE A 28 9.56 2.89 -3.03
C ILE A 28 10.40 3.21 -4.27
N TYR A 29 10.04 4.26 -5.01
CA TYR A 29 10.79 4.68 -6.18
C TYR A 29 12.23 5.06 -5.83
N LYS A 30 12.46 5.84 -4.77
CA LYS A 30 13.80 6.22 -4.34
C LYS A 30 14.64 5.04 -3.85
N ALA A 31 14.04 4.08 -3.16
CA ALA A 31 14.74 2.92 -2.64
C ALA A 31 15.14 1.93 -3.75
N THR A 32 14.30 1.80 -4.78
CA THR A 32 14.47 0.76 -5.82
C THR A 32 14.97 1.31 -7.15
N SER A 33 14.82 2.61 -7.41
CA SER A 33 14.89 3.24 -8.75
C SER A 33 13.87 2.67 -9.75
N VAL A 34 12.77 2.11 -9.23
CA VAL A 34 11.73 1.41 -10.00
C VAL A 34 10.37 1.98 -9.72
N ILE A 35 9.59 2.25 -10.77
CA ILE A 35 8.17 2.57 -10.62
C ILE A 35 7.40 1.28 -10.37
N ASN A 36 6.87 1.13 -9.16
CA ASN A 36 5.99 0.03 -8.81
C ASN A 36 4.52 0.44 -9.05
N PHE A 37 3.87 -0.16 -10.05
CA PHE A 37 2.46 0.11 -10.36
C PHE A 37 1.47 -0.60 -9.43
N ALA A 38 1.92 -1.57 -8.63
CA ALA A 38 1.06 -2.29 -7.69
C ALA A 38 0.82 -1.55 -6.37
N VAL A 39 1.42 -0.37 -6.16
CA VAL A 39 1.36 0.35 -4.88
C VAL A 39 -0.07 0.60 -4.41
N GLY A 40 -0.99 0.93 -5.33
CA GLY A 40 -2.41 1.11 -4.99
C GLY A 40 -3.05 -0.17 -4.44
N GLU A 41 -2.79 -1.30 -5.08
CA GLU A 41 -3.30 -2.61 -4.65
C GLU A 41 -2.64 -3.08 -3.36
N MET A 42 -1.36 -2.76 -3.14
CA MET A 42 -0.67 -3.01 -1.87
C MET A 42 -1.31 -2.22 -0.72
N MET A 43 -1.73 -0.97 -0.97
CA MET A 43 -2.46 -0.17 0.02
C MET A 43 -3.86 -0.70 0.28
N MET A 44 -4.58 -1.15 -0.75
CA MET A 44 -5.87 -1.81 -0.58
C MET A 44 -5.73 -3.09 0.26
N LEU A 45 -4.74 -3.92 -0.03
CA LEU A 45 -4.47 -5.14 0.74
C LEU A 45 -4.19 -4.84 2.22
N ALA A 46 -3.38 -3.81 2.52
CA ALA A 46 -3.15 -3.37 3.89
C ALA A 46 -4.43 -2.93 4.59
N ALA A 47 -5.27 -2.12 3.91
CA ALA A 47 -6.54 -1.67 4.46
C ALA A 47 -7.51 -2.84 4.71
N THR A 48 -7.58 -3.81 3.80
CA THR A 48 -8.42 -4.99 3.93
C THR A 48 -7.97 -5.87 5.11
N ILE A 49 -6.68 -6.11 5.27
CA ILE A 49 -6.16 -6.84 6.44
C ILE A 49 -6.56 -6.14 7.74
N ALA A 50 -6.33 -4.82 7.82
CA ALA A 50 -6.68 -4.06 9.01
C ALA A 50 -8.20 -4.11 9.30
N ALA A 51 -9.03 -4.03 8.26
CA ALA A 51 -10.48 -4.12 8.37
C ALA A 51 -10.92 -5.50 8.87
N VAL A 52 -10.38 -6.58 8.31
CA VAL A 52 -10.68 -7.96 8.72
C VAL A 52 -10.27 -8.20 10.19
N MET A 53 -9.11 -7.70 10.61
CA MET A 53 -8.68 -7.83 12.01
C MET A 53 -9.63 -7.13 12.99
N VAL A 54 -10.19 -5.99 12.61
CA VAL A 54 -11.17 -5.27 13.44
C VAL A 54 -12.54 -5.95 13.39
N ILE A 55 -13.05 -6.26 12.20
CA ILE A 55 -14.43 -6.71 12.01
C ILE A 55 -14.59 -8.19 12.38
N SER A 56 -13.68 -9.05 11.91
CA SER A 56 -13.81 -10.50 12.07
C SER A 56 -13.17 -11.01 13.36
N TYR A 57 -12.05 -10.43 13.77
CA TYR A 57 -11.31 -10.86 14.97
C TYR A 57 -11.54 -9.96 16.19
N GLY A 58 -12.26 -8.84 16.03
CA GLY A 58 -12.58 -7.95 17.14
C GLY A 58 -11.38 -7.24 17.75
N LEU A 59 -10.23 -7.19 17.06
CA LEU A 59 -9.05 -6.51 17.60
C LEU A 59 -9.33 -5.00 17.71
N PRO A 60 -8.82 -4.35 18.77
CA PRO A 60 -8.83 -2.90 18.84
C PRO A 60 -8.01 -2.32 17.67
N LEU A 61 -8.40 -1.13 17.20
CA LEU A 61 -7.79 -0.46 16.04
C LEU A 61 -6.25 -0.45 16.11
N GLY A 62 -5.69 -0.10 17.28
CA GLY A 62 -4.23 -0.08 17.48
C GLY A 62 -3.57 -1.45 17.31
N GLY A 63 -4.20 -2.52 17.80
CA GLY A 63 -3.72 -3.89 17.65
C GLY A 63 -3.80 -4.36 16.19
N SER A 64 -4.90 -4.04 15.50
CA SER A 64 -5.07 -4.33 14.08
C SER A 64 -3.99 -3.65 13.23
N ILE A 65 -3.69 -2.37 13.49
CA ILE A 65 -2.64 -1.63 12.78
C ILE A 65 -1.28 -2.28 13.01
N ALA A 66 -0.94 -2.65 14.24
CA ALA A 66 0.33 -3.30 14.56
C ALA A 66 0.50 -4.64 13.82
N VAL A 67 -0.53 -5.49 13.82
CA VAL A 67 -0.54 -6.76 13.10
C VAL A 67 -0.43 -6.53 11.58
N THR A 68 -1.19 -5.58 11.05
CA THR A 68 -1.15 -5.23 9.62
C THR A 68 0.23 -4.74 9.20
N LEU A 69 0.90 -3.91 10.02
CA LEU A 69 2.26 -3.46 9.76
C LEU A 69 3.25 -4.61 9.67
N VAL A 70 3.17 -5.58 10.59
CA VAL A 70 4.03 -6.77 10.57
C VAL A 70 3.79 -7.60 9.31
N ILE A 71 2.52 -7.86 8.96
CA ILE A 71 2.17 -8.63 7.77
C ILE A 71 2.65 -7.92 6.50
N MET A 72 2.41 -6.61 6.38
CA MET A 72 2.84 -5.82 5.22
C MET A 72 4.35 -5.68 5.12
N ALA A 73 5.07 -5.62 6.23
CA ALA A 73 6.53 -5.62 6.23
C ALA A 73 7.07 -6.96 5.69
N LEU A 74 6.54 -8.09 6.16
CA LEU A 74 6.90 -9.42 5.66
C LEU A 74 6.56 -9.58 4.18
N PHE A 75 5.38 -9.11 3.77
CA PHE A 75 4.95 -9.11 2.38
C PHE A 75 5.85 -8.25 1.49
N GLY A 76 6.25 -7.06 1.95
CA GLY A 76 7.19 -6.19 1.26
C GLY A 76 8.56 -6.84 1.05
N ILE A 77 9.10 -7.49 2.08
CA ILE A 77 10.36 -8.26 1.98
C ILE A 77 10.21 -9.40 0.97
N LEU A 78 9.09 -10.12 0.99
CA LEU A 78 8.82 -11.21 0.06
C LEU A 78 8.74 -10.69 -1.39
N LEU A 79 8.01 -9.60 -1.62
CA LEU A 79 7.91 -8.95 -2.93
C LEU A 79 9.26 -8.46 -3.43
N GLU A 80 10.05 -7.83 -2.56
CA GLU A 80 11.38 -7.37 -2.92
C GLU A 80 12.22 -8.55 -3.40
N ARG A 81 12.26 -9.65 -2.65
CA ARG A 81 13.11 -10.80 -2.99
C ARG A 81 12.62 -11.60 -4.19
N VAL A 82 11.32 -11.79 -4.33
CA VAL A 82 10.74 -12.69 -5.35
C VAL A 82 10.47 -11.96 -6.66
N VAL A 83 10.07 -10.69 -6.60
CA VAL A 83 9.59 -9.95 -7.78
C VAL A 83 10.56 -8.85 -8.17
N LEU A 84 11.00 -8.00 -7.24
CA LEU A 84 11.82 -6.83 -7.61
C LEU A 84 13.29 -7.19 -7.85
N ARG A 85 13.90 -7.96 -6.96
CA ARG A 85 15.33 -8.31 -7.01
C ARG A 85 15.72 -9.08 -8.28
N PRO A 86 14.93 -10.04 -8.79
CA PRO A 86 15.25 -10.74 -10.05
C PRO A 86 15.11 -9.86 -11.30
N MET A 87 14.52 -8.68 -11.18
CA MET A 87 14.35 -7.74 -12.29
C MET A 87 15.44 -6.66 -12.35
N ILE A 88 16.36 -6.65 -11.39
CA ILE A 88 17.55 -5.79 -11.45
C ILE A 88 18.36 -6.17 -12.70
N GLY A 89 18.64 -5.18 -13.56
CA GLY A 89 19.38 -5.37 -14.82
C GLY A 89 18.51 -5.77 -16.03
N ARG A 90 17.18 -5.93 -15.85
CA ARG A 90 16.24 -6.14 -16.97
C ARG A 90 15.73 -4.81 -17.54
N PRO A 91 15.26 -4.78 -18.80
CA PRO A 91 14.67 -3.57 -19.38
C PRO A 91 13.46 -3.08 -18.58
N VAL A 92 13.31 -1.76 -18.49
CA VAL A 92 12.28 -1.06 -17.68
C VAL A 92 10.87 -1.57 -18.00
N ILE A 93 10.57 -1.85 -19.26
CA ILE A 93 9.25 -2.35 -19.69
C ILE A 93 8.89 -3.68 -19.00
N GLY A 94 9.87 -4.58 -18.81
CA GLY A 94 9.61 -5.87 -18.16
C GLY A 94 9.19 -5.69 -16.70
N MET A 95 9.78 -4.72 -16.02
CA MET A 95 9.50 -4.39 -14.62
C MET A 95 8.14 -3.70 -14.44
N ILE A 96 7.75 -2.85 -15.40
CA ILE A 96 6.39 -2.29 -15.47
C ILE A 96 5.37 -3.43 -15.62
N MET A 97 5.58 -4.34 -16.57
CA MET A 97 4.68 -5.48 -16.79
C MET A 97 4.58 -6.38 -15.57
N ALA A 98 5.68 -6.66 -14.88
CA ALA A 98 5.68 -7.48 -13.67
C ALA A 98 4.90 -6.82 -12.53
N THR A 99 5.08 -5.52 -12.32
CA THR A 99 4.36 -4.80 -11.25
C THR A 99 2.89 -4.58 -11.59
N LEU A 100 2.51 -4.41 -12.86
CA LEU A 100 1.10 -4.43 -13.28
C LEU A 100 0.47 -5.82 -13.08
N GLY A 101 1.17 -6.89 -13.47
CA GLY A 101 0.73 -8.26 -13.23
C GLY A 101 0.55 -8.55 -11.74
N LEU A 102 1.48 -8.06 -10.91
CA LEU A 102 1.36 -8.12 -9.45
C LEU A 102 0.12 -7.38 -8.96
N GLY A 103 -0.13 -6.16 -9.45
CA GLY A 103 -1.31 -5.38 -9.10
C GLY A 103 -2.61 -6.15 -9.42
N ILE A 104 -2.71 -6.71 -10.62
CA ILE A 104 -3.89 -7.51 -11.03
C ILE A 104 -4.06 -8.74 -10.12
N PHE A 105 -2.96 -9.43 -9.80
CA PHE A 105 -2.98 -10.57 -8.88
C PHE A 105 -3.48 -10.15 -7.49
N LEU A 106 -2.93 -9.08 -6.91
CA LEU A 106 -3.34 -8.58 -5.60
C LEU A 106 -4.80 -8.12 -5.60
N ARG A 107 -5.24 -7.48 -6.68
CA ARG A 107 -6.63 -7.07 -6.85
C ARG A 107 -7.60 -8.25 -6.80
N GLY A 108 -7.22 -9.39 -7.39
CA GLY A 108 -8.00 -10.62 -7.36
C GLY A 108 -7.95 -11.36 -6.01
N VAL A 109 -6.97 -11.07 -5.15
CA VAL A 109 -6.93 -11.58 -3.77
C VAL A 109 -7.81 -10.74 -2.85
N VAL A 110 -7.94 -9.45 -3.14
CA VAL A 110 -8.67 -8.49 -2.29
C VAL A 110 -10.17 -8.44 -2.58
N ASN A 111 -10.59 -8.61 -3.84
CA ASN A 111 -12.01 -8.60 -4.27
C ASN A 111 -12.58 -10.01 -4.39
#